data_AF-A0A2J6I7M8-F1
#
_entry.id   AF-A0A2J6I7M8-F1
#
_cell.length_a   1.000
_cell.length_b   1.000
_cell.length_c   1.000
_cell.angle_alpha   90.00
_cell.angle_beta   90.00
_cell.angle_gamma   90.00
#
_symmetry.space_group_name_H-M   'P 1'
#
loop_
_entity.id
_entity.type
_entity.pdbx_description
1 polymer ?
#
loop_
_entity_poly.entity_id
_entity_poly.type
_entity_poly.pdbx_seq_one_letter_code
_entity_poly.pdbx_strand_id
1 'polypeptide(L)' 'MRKRGKTQFKTISFKLSKRQMKSLKNYCRARKTTPIKLIKKNIRNYIELYADSVPEKYYVTHKQLEMFAAEEKTN' A
#
# COMPACT_ATOMS: atom_id res chain seq x y z
N MET A 1 -12.05 24.48 21.67
CA MET A 1 -11.80 23.68 20.43
C MET A 1 -10.35 23.20 20.42
N ARG A 2 -10.10 21.87 20.43
CA ARG A 2 -8.73 21.32 20.29
C ARG A 2 -8.17 21.71 18.91
N LYS A 3 -6.99 22.35 18.87
CA LYS A 3 -6.29 22.65 17.60
C LYS A 3 -5.98 21.32 16.90
N ARG A 4 -6.54 21.10 15.71
CA ARG A 4 -6.13 19.99 14.84
C ARG A 4 -4.66 20.18 14.49
N GLY A 5 -3.84 19.15 14.72
CA GLY A 5 -2.44 19.14 14.32
C GLY A 5 -2.30 19.31 12.79
N LYS A 6 -1.17 19.86 12.35
CA LYS A 6 -0.87 19.99 10.91
C LYS A 6 -0.80 18.59 10.28
N THR A 7 -1.48 18.39 9.15
CA THR A 7 -1.32 17.17 8.35
C THR A 7 0.11 17.10 7.85
N GLN A 8 0.83 16.05 8.27
CA GLN A 8 2.19 15.81 7.80
C GLN A 8 2.15 15.00 6.50
N PHE A 9 2.78 15.51 5.46
CA PHE A 9 2.96 14.80 4.20
C PHE A 9 4.38 14.27 4.11
N LYS A 10 4.54 13.07 3.53
CA LYS A 10 5.84 12.46 3.23
C LYS A 10 6.02 12.33 1.72
N THR A 11 7.21 12.62 1.23
CA THR A 11 7.54 12.55 -0.20
C THR A 11 8.04 11.15 -0.55
N ILE A 12 7.48 10.55 -1.61
CA ILE A 12 7.96 9.30 -2.19
C ILE A 12 8.53 9.62 -3.58
N SER A 13 9.79 9.26 -3.81
CA SER A 13 10.48 9.47 -5.08
C SER A 13 10.94 8.13 -5.64
N PHE A 14 10.58 7.84 -6.90
CA PHE A 14 11.04 6.66 -7.62
C PHE A 14 11.44 7.05 -9.05
N LYS A 15 12.39 6.30 -9.62
CA LYS A 15 12.87 6.52 -10.97
C LYS A 15 11.99 5.76 -11.97
N LEU A 16 11.75 6.36 -13.13
CA LEU A 16 11.09 5.73 -14.27
C LEU A 16 12.02 5.76 -15.47
N SER A 17 11.98 4.71 -16.28
CA SER A 17 12.66 4.74 -17.57
C SER A 17 12.02 5.79 -18.49
N LYS A 18 12.79 6.27 -19.47
CA LYS A 18 12.32 7.25 -20.47
C LYS A 18 11.06 6.77 -21.18
N ARG A 19 10.99 5.47 -21.51
CA ARG A 19 9.83 4.84 -22.16
C ARG A 19 8.62 4.78 -21.23
N GLN A 20 8.81 4.41 -19.96
CA GLN A 20 7.72 4.37 -18.97
C GLN A 20 7.13 5.76 -18.74
N MET A 21 7.97 6.79 -18.59
CA MET A 21 7.51 8.18 -18.43
C MET A 21 6.73 8.66 -19.66
N LYS A 22 7.19 8.37 -20.87
CA LYS A 22 6.47 8.72 -22.11
C LYS A 22 5.10 8.05 -22.17
N SER A 23 5.03 6.76 -21.86
CA SER A 23 3.78 6.00 -21.81
C SER A 23 2.80 6.59 -20.79
N LEU A 24 3.27 6.87 -19.57
CA LEU A 24 2.47 7.45 -18.49
C LEU A 24 1.88 8.81 -18.89
N LYS A 25 2.67 9.68 -19.52
CA LYS A 25 2.20 10.99 -20.00
C LYS A 25 1.12 10.86 -21.07
N ASN A 26 1.31 9.97 -22.04
CA ASN A 26 0.33 9.75 -23.11
C ASN A 26 -1.00 9.23 -22.55
N TYR A 27 -0.94 8.25 -21.64
CA TYR A 27 -2.13 7.75 -20.96
C TYR A 27 -2.87 8.87 -20.18
N CYS A 28 -2.11 9.66 -19.42
CA CYS A 28 -2.67 10.77 -18.64
C CYS A 28 -3.36 11.82 -19.52
N ARG A 29 -2.78 12.13 -20.69
CA ARG A 29 -3.39 13.02 -21.69
C ARG A 29 -4.70 12.46 -22.25
N ALA A 30 -4.69 11.19 -22.68
CA ALA A 30 -5.87 10.55 -23.25
C ALA A 30 -7.06 10.48 -22.28
N ARG A 31 -6.79 10.30 -20.98
CA ARG A 31 -7.82 10.17 -19.93
C ARG A 31 -8.06 11.46 -19.14
N LYS A 32 -7.50 12.61 -19.57
CA LYS A 32 -7.60 13.91 -18.86
C LYS A 32 -7.32 13.80 -17.36
N THR A 33 -6.26 13.07 -17.00
CA THR A 33 -5.82 12.85 -15.61
C THR A 33 -4.38 13.30 -15.42
N THR A 34 -3.92 13.38 -14.18
CA THR A 34 -2.52 13.61 -13.85
C THR A 34 -1.85 12.30 -13.40
N PRO A 35 -0.52 12.17 -13.57
CA PRO A 35 0.24 11.02 -13.06
C PRO A 35 -0.01 10.77 -11.57
N ILE A 36 -0.04 11.84 -10.77
CA ILE A 36 -0.28 11.78 -9.32
C ILE A 36 -1.68 11.22 -9.03
N LYS A 37 -2.71 11.73 -9.71
CA LYS A 37 -4.10 11.26 -9.51
C LYS A 37 -4.25 9.80 -9.92
N LEU A 38 -3.59 9.38 -11.00
CA LEU A 38 -3.55 7.99 -11.43
C LEU A 38 -2.87 7.10 -10.38
N ILE A 39 -1.67 7.45 -9.92
CA ILE A 39 -0.92 6.66 -8.94
C ILE A 39 -1.74 6.53 -7.65
N LYS A 40 -2.23 7.65 -7.09
CA LYS A 40 -3.08 7.65 -5.89
C LYS A 40 -4.33 6.79 -6.05
N LYS A 41 -4.97 6.81 -7.22
CA LYS A 41 -6.13 5.95 -7.50
C LYS A 41 -5.76 4.47 -7.46
N ASN A 42 -4.63 4.08 -8.05
CA ASN A 42 -4.20 2.68 -8.08
C ASN A 42 -3.75 2.18 -6.71
N ILE A 43 -3.11 3.04 -5.90
CA ILE A 43 -2.64 2.65 -4.57
C ILE A 43 -3.65 2.90 -3.46
N ARG A 44 -4.83 3.45 -3.76
CA ARG A 44 -5.84 3.89 -2.79
C ARG A 44 -6.12 2.84 -1.73
N ASN A 45 -6.43 1.62 -2.16
CA ASN A 45 -6.76 0.51 -1.27
C ASN A 45 -5.62 0.16 -0.31
N TYR A 46 -4.37 0.40 -0.70
CA TYR A 46 -3.19 0.10 0.13
C TYR A 46 -2.82 1.24 1.08
N ILE A 47 -3.32 2.46 0.85
CA ILE A 47 -3.00 3.63 1.70
C ILE A 47 -4.16 4.04 2.62
N GLU A 48 -5.39 3.62 2.32
CA GLU A 48 -6.59 3.95 3.12
C GLU A 48 -6.98 2.82 4.09
N LEU A 49 -6.81 1.54 3.72
CA LEU A 49 -7.32 0.41 4.51
C LEU A 49 -6.35 -0.11 5.58
N TYR A 50 -5.13 0.39 5.63
CA TYR A 50 -4.06 -0.09 6.52
C TYR A 50 -3.62 0.95 7.55
N ALA A 51 -4.36 2.05 7.70
CA ALA A 51 -3.99 3.13 8.61
C ALA A 51 -4.19 2.78 10.09
N ASP A 52 -5.28 2.06 10.40
CA ASP A 52 -5.68 1.78 11.79
C ASP A 52 -5.31 0.35 12.25
N SER A 53 -5.48 -0.65 11.38
CA SER A 53 -5.11 -2.04 11.66
C SER A 53 -4.87 -2.80 10.36
N VAL A 54 -3.83 -3.64 10.31
CA VAL A 54 -3.69 -4.60 9.21
C VAL A 54 -4.87 -5.59 9.32
N PRO A 55 -5.59 -5.92 8.24
CA PRO A 55 -6.65 -6.91 8.31
C PRO A 55 -6.11 -8.28 8.78
N GLU A 56 -6.79 -8.92 9.75
CA GLU A 56 -6.39 -10.22 10.36
C GLU A 56 -6.05 -11.31 9.34
N LYS A 57 -6.67 -11.28 8.16
CA LYS A 57 -6.40 -12.18 7.04
C LYS A 57 -4.95 -12.18 6.52
N TYR A 58 -4.14 -11.17 6.87
CA TYR A 58 -2.71 -11.11 6.52
C TYR A 58 -1.79 -11.51 7.68
N TYR A 59 -2.33 -11.79 8.87
CA TYR A 59 -1.59 -12.40 9.99
C TYR A 59 -1.44 -13.92 9.82
N VAL A 60 -1.30 -14.37 8.56
CA VAL A 60 -0.95 -15.75 8.25
C VAL A 60 0.49 -15.94 8.70
N THR A 61 0.67 -16.30 9.97
CA THR A 61 1.84 -17.04 10.51
C THR A 61 1.82 -17.18 12.04
N HIS A 62 0.86 -16.63 12.81
CA HIS A 62 0.92 -16.79 14.27
C HIS A 62 0.74 -18.24 14.77
N LYS A 63 0.18 -19.15 13.97
CA LYS A 63 -0.07 -20.54 14.38
C LYS A 63 0.80 -21.61 13.71
N GLN A 64 1.72 -21.24 12.81
CA GLN A 64 2.56 -22.26 12.16
C GLN A 64 3.52 -22.93 13.14
N LEU A 65 4.10 -22.16 14.08
CA LEU A 65 4.95 -22.72 15.14
C LEU A 65 4.15 -23.54 16.16
N GLU A 66 2.90 -23.16 16.44
CA GLU A 66 2.01 -23.92 17.33
C GLU A 66 1.59 -25.27 16.72
N MET A 67 1.45 -25.35 15.38
CA MET A 67 1.17 -26.59 14.68
C MET A 67 2.32 -27.60 14.82
N PHE A 68 3.58 -27.17 14.71
CA PHE A 68 4.73 -28.04 14.93
C PHE A 68 4.86 -28.50 16.40
N ALA A 69 4.57 -27.61 17.36
CA ALA A 69 4.62 -27.94 18.79
C ALA A 69 3.50 -28.90 19.25
N ALA A 70 2.38 -28.96 18.51
CA ALA A 70 1.29 -29.90 18.78
C ALA A 70 1.61 -31.32 18.28
N GLU A 71 2.38 -31.46 17.19
CA GLU A 71 2.77 -32.75 16.62
C GLU A 71 3.84 -33.47 17.46
N GLU A 72 4.75 -32.74 18.13
CA GLU A 72 5.78 -33.34 19.00
C GLU A 72 5.24 -33.91 20.32
N LYS A 73 4.06 -33.48 20.79
CA LYS A 73 3.47 -33.99 22.05
C LYS A 73 2.67 -35.28 21.89
N THR A 74 2.50 -35.75 20.66
CA THR A 74 1.75 -36.97 20.32
C THR A 74 2.62 -38.17 19.97
N ASN A 75 3.95 -38.03 20.05
CA ASN A 75 4.92 -39.14 19.97
C ASN A 75 5.69 -39.26 21.29
#